data_AF-A0A8T5H3P3-F1
#
_entry.id   AF-A0A8T5H3P3-F1
#
_cell.length_a   1.000
_cell.length_b   1.000
_cell.length_c   1.000
_cell.angle_alpha   90.00
_cell.angle_beta   90.00
_cell.angle_gamma   90.00
#
_symmetry.space_group_name_H-M   'P 1'
#
loop_
_entity.id
_entity.type
_entity.pdbx_description
1 polymer ?
#
loop_
_entity_poly.entity_id
_entity_poly.type
_entity_poly.pdbx_seq_one_letter_code
_entity_poly.pdbx_strand_id
1 'polypeptide(L)'
;MSVKAKCRNCGKESPAEQFKLHYKMRQMVCPTCFSGKTEKLQQEAKEKAQAPPKPAGWDMDDAYLEKVSSMRKKEEKDQFERIPGTDYVKYSCINCKYQFRYDVFRKKPRTCPYCNTDIPRLRTFSML
;
A
#
# COMPACT_ATOMS: atom_id res chain seq x y z
N MET A 1 -24.88 -19.49 -31.19
CA MET A 1 -24.85 -18.01 -31.26
C MET A 1 -24.72 -17.49 -29.84
N SER A 2 -23.62 -16.84 -29.48
CA SER A 2 -23.47 -16.25 -28.14
C SER A 2 -23.92 -14.79 -28.14
N VAL A 3 -24.88 -14.47 -27.29
CA VAL A 3 -25.39 -13.09 -27.11
C VAL A 3 -24.34 -12.29 -26.34
N LYS A 4 -23.87 -11.17 -26.91
CA LYS A 4 -22.96 -10.23 -26.25
C LYS A 4 -23.76 -9.12 -25.59
N ALA A 5 -23.43 -8.80 -24.33
CA ALA A 5 -24.06 -7.74 -23.56
C ALA A 5 -23.02 -6.71 -23.09
N LYS A 6 -23.44 -5.45 -22.94
CA LYS A 6 -22.58 -4.35 -22.49
C LYS A 6 -22.60 -4.23 -20.97
N CYS A 7 -21.42 -4.17 -20.35
CA CYS A 7 -21.29 -3.97 -18.90
C CYS A 7 -21.63 -2.54 -18.49
N ARG A 8 -22.51 -2.37 -17.50
CA ARG A 8 -22.89 -1.05 -16.96
C ARG A 8 -21.74 -0.34 -16.24
N ASN A 9 -20.81 -1.09 -15.65
CA ASN A 9 -19.71 -0.51 -14.86
C ASN A 9 -18.54 -0.02 -15.74
N CYS A 10 -18.10 -0.82 -16.70
CA CYS A 10 -16.92 -0.50 -17.52
C CYS A 10 -17.22 -0.22 -18.99
N GLY A 11 -18.47 -0.38 -19.45
CA GLY A 11 -18.88 -0.16 -20.83
C GLY A 11 -18.38 -1.20 -21.84
N LYS A 12 -17.58 -2.20 -21.42
CA LYS A 12 -17.07 -3.26 -22.30
C LYS A 12 -18.14 -4.32 -22.60
N GLU A 13 -18.07 -4.88 -23.79
CA GLU A 13 -18.93 -5.98 -24.22
C GLU A 13 -18.34 -7.32 -23.79
N SER A 14 -19.18 -8.23 -23.30
CA SER A 14 -18.79 -9.59 -22.93
C SER A 14 -19.95 -10.56 -23.20
N PRO A 15 -19.71 -11.88 -23.28
CA PRO A 15 -20.79 -12.85 -23.44
C PRO A 15 -21.76 -12.79 -22.26
N ALA A 16 -23.07 -12.78 -22.52
CA ALA A 16 -24.12 -12.63 -21.50
C ALA A 16 -24.03 -13.68 -20.38
N GLU A 17 -23.63 -14.91 -20.73
CA GLU A 17 -23.44 -16.04 -19.80
C GLU A 17 -22.35 -15.81 -18.74
N GLN A 18 -21.40 -14.91 -19.01
CA GLN A 18 -20.26 -14.65 -18.14
C GLN A 18 -20.52 -13.49 -17.17
N PHE A 19 -21.67 -12.84 -17.23
CA PHE A 19 -22.03 -11.78 -16.30
C PHE A 19 -22.37 -12.38 -14.94
N LYS A 20 -21.82 -11.79 -13.87
CA LYS A 20 -22.07 -12.19 -12.49
C LYS A 20 -22.56 -10.99 -11.69
N LEU A 21 -23.45 -11.24 -10.73
CA LEU A 21 -23.91 -10.23 -9.79
C LEU A 21 -22.77 -9.88 -8.82
N HIS A 22 -22.31 -8.63 -8.83
CA HIS A 22 -21.28 -8.18 -7.89
C HIS A 22 -21.93 -7.73 -6.58
N TYR A 23 -21.63 -8.40 -5.47
CA TYR A 23 -22.25 -8.14 -4.17
C TYR A 23 -22.10 -6.69 -3.68
N LYS A 24 -20.92 -6.08 -3.87
CA LYS A 24 -20.69 -4.67 -3.49
C LYS A 24 -21.46 -3.65 -4.34
N MET A 25 -21.45 -3.83 -5.67
CA MET A 25 -22.08 -2.88 -6.61
C MET A 25 -23.58 -3.14 -6.80
N ARG A 26 -24.09 -4.29 -6.33
CA ARG A 26 -25.48 -4.74 -6.46
C ARG A 26 -25.98 -4.75 -7.92
N GLN A 27 -25.09 -5.03 -8.86
CA GLN A 27 -25.36 -5.00 -10.30
C GLN A 27 -24.68 -6.16 -11.03
N MET A 28 -25.23 -6.55 -12.19
CA MET A 28 -24.63 -7.53 -13.10
C MET A 28 -23.44 -6.89 -13.80
N VAL A 29 -22.25 -7.46 -13.59
CA VAL A 29 -21.00 -6.95 -14.16
C VAL A 29 -20.27 -8.03 -14.94
N CYS A 30 -19.44 -7.61 -15.89
CA CYS A 30 -18.60 -8.53 -16.65
C CYS A 30 -17.49 -9.15 -15.76
N PRO A 31 -16.84 -10.24 -16.20
CA PRO A 31 -15.80 -10.94 -15.42
C PRO A 31 -14.63 -10.05 -14.98
N THR A 32 -14.28 -9.05 -15.79
CA THR A 32 -13.19 -8.10 -15.47
C THR A 32 -13.56 -7.16 -14.33
N CYS A 33 -14.82 -6.74 -14.26
CA CYS A 33 -15.33 -5.97 -13.13
C CYS A 33 -15.54 -6.83 -11.89
N PHE A 34 -16.00 -8.08 -12.07
CA PHE A 34 -16.17 -9.02 -10.96
C PHE A 34 -14.86 -9.37 -10.25
N SER A 35 -13.75 -9.44 -11.00
CA SER A 35 -12.42 -9.72 -10.44
C SER A 35 -11.76 -8.50 -9.75
N GLY A 36 -12.42 -7.35 -9.69
CA GLY A 36 -11.88 -6.15 -9.03
C GLY A 36 -10.71 -5.47 -9.74
N LYS A 37 -10.33 -5.93 -10.95
CA LYS A 37 -9.24 -5.31 -11.72
C LYS A 37 -9.54 -3.87 -12.11
N THR A 38 -10.80 -3.53 -12.34
CA THR A 38 -11.25 -2.17 -12.63
C THR A 38 -11.23 -1.24 -11.41
N GLU A 39 -11.44 -1.75 -10.20
CA GLU A 39 -11.37 -0.94 -8.97
C GLU A 39 -9.93 -0.49 -8.70
N LYS A 40 -8.95 -1.38 -8.90
CA LYS A 40 -7.51 -1.05 -8.75
C LYS A 40 -7.06 0.03 -9.74
N LEU A 41 -7.46 -0.08 -11.00
CA LEU A 41 -7.17 0.92 -12.03
C LEU A 41 -7.79 2.29 -11.71
N GLN A 42 -9.01 2.31 -11.14
CA GLN A 42 -9.67 3.56 -10.75
C GLN A 42 -9.06 4.18 -9.48
N GLN A 43 -8.55 3.38 -8.54
CA GLN A 43 -7.82 3.88 -7.37
C GLN A 43 -6.47 4.48 -7.75
N GLU A 44 -5.69 3.80 -8.59
CA GLU A 44 -4.41 4.32 -9.10
C GLU A 44 -4.59 5.61 -9.91
N ALA A 45 -5.69 5.74 -10.68
CA ALA A 45 -6.01 6.96 -11.41
C ALA A 45 -6.39 8.13 -10.48
N LYS A 46 -7.10 7.85 -9.38
CA LYS A 46 -7.45 8.87 -8.38
C LYS A 46 -6.24 9.35 -7.57
N GLU A 47 -5.33 8.46 -7.21
CA GLU A 47 -4.09 8.84 -6.51
C GLU A 47 -3.19 9.74 -7.38
N LYS A 48 -3.14 9.50 -8.70
CA LYS A 48 -2.39 10.37 -9.63
C LYS A 48 -3.04 11.74 -9.85
N ALA A 49 -4.37 11.83 -9.76
CA ALA A 49 -5.10 13.08 -9.96
C ALA A 49 -5.08 14.02 -8.73
N GLN A 50 -4.73 13.50 -7.54
CA GLN A 50 -4.64 14.30 -6.30
C GLN A 50 -3.22 14.77 -5.97
N ALA A 51 -2.22 14.43 -6.77
CA ALA A 51 -0.88 14.98 -6.58
C ALA A 51 -0.93 16.49 -6.86
N PRO A 52 -0.56 17.35 -5.89
CA PRO A 52 -0.51 18.79 -6.13
C PRO A 52 0.41 19.08 -7.32
N PRO A 53 0.08 20.08 -8.18
CA PRO A 53 0.94 20.45 -9.28
C PRO A 53 2.33 20.81 -8.73
N LYS A 54 3.38 20.28 -9.37
CA LYS A 54 4.76 20.58 -8.97
C LYS A 54 5.00 22.09 -9.05
N PRO A 55 5.65 22.70 -8.03
CA PRO A 55 5.89 24.14 -8.01
C PRO A 55 6.75 24.59 -9.20
N ALA A 56 6.61 25.86 -9.59
CA ALA A 56 7.48 26.49 -10.58
C ALA A 56 8.93 26.49 -10.05
N GLY A 57 9.86 25.91 -10.81
CA GLY A 57 11.26 25.73 -10.39
C GLY A 57 11.65 24.29 -10.07
N TRP A 58 10.72 23.33 -10.16
CA TRP A 58 11.03 21.91 -9.99
C TRP A 58 12.03 21.43 -11.03
N ASP A 59 13.24 21.08 -10.62
CA ASP A 59 14.30 20.62 -11.49
C ASP A 59 14.50 19.09 -11.44
N MET A 60 15.57 18.62 -12.08
CA MET A 60 15.92 17.21 -12.10
C MET A 60 16.45 16.71 -10.75
N ASP A 61 17.05 17.58 -9.95
CA ASP A 61 17.60 17.24 -8.65
C ASP A 61 16.47 17.06 -7.63
N ASP A 62 15.44 17.90 -7.68
CA ASP A 62 14.20 17.74 -6.91
C ASP A 62 13.52 16.40 -7.22
N ALA A 63 13.46 16.03 -8.50
CA ALA A 63 12.90 14.74 -8.92
C ALA A 63 13.72 13.54 -8.40
N TYR A 64 15.04 13.69 -8.26
CA TYR A 64 15.90 12.65 -7.69
C TYR A 64 15.72 12.54 -6.17
N LEU A 65 15.68 13.67 -5.45
CA LEU A 65 15.44 13.73 -4.01
C LEU A 65 14.09 13.11 -3.62
N GLU A 66 13.04 13.36 -4.40
CA GLU A 66 11.73 12.74 -4.19
C GLU A 66 11.80 11.21 -4.33
N LYS A 67 12.49 10.70 -5.36
CA LYS A 67 12.68 9.26 -5.54
C LYS A 67 13.44 8.64 -4.38
N VAL A 68 14.56 9.23 -3.95
CA VAL A 68 15.34 8.67 -2.83
C VAL A 68 14.56 8.71 -1.51
N SER A 69 13.85 9.81 -1.23
CA SER A 69 13.04 9.93 -0.01
C SER A 69 11.87 8.94 0.01
N SER A 70 11.23 8.70 -1.13
CA SER A 70 10.15 7.72 -1.25
C SER A 70 10.66 6.28 -1.06
N MET A 71 11.87 5.94 -1.55
CA MET A 71 12.49 4.64 -1.30
C MET A 71 12.79 4.44 0.19
N ARG A 72 13.42 5.43 0.85
CA ARG A 72 13.71 5.35 2.30
C ARG A 72 12.44 5.20 3.14
N LYS A 73 11.37 5.93 2.81
CA LYS A 73 10.07 5.80 3.50
C LYS A 73 9.45 4.42 3.33
N LYS A 74 9.66 3.75 2.19
CA LYS A 74 9.18 2.37 1.98
C LYS A 74 10.00 1.39 2.82
N GLU A 75 11.33 1.52 2.81
CA GLU A 75 12.21 0.69 3.64
C GLU A 75 11.94 0.83 5.14
N GLU A 76 11.62 2.04 5.61
CA GLU A 76 11.21 2.26 7.00
C GLU A 76 9.86 1.60 7.33
N LYS A 77 8.89 1.61 6.41
CA LYS A 77 7.59 0.97 6.63
C LYS A 77 7.68 -0.56 6.63
N ASP A 78 8.50 -1.12 5.74
CA ASP A 78 8.68 -2.58 5.61
C ASP A 78 9.44 -3.18 6.81
N GLN A 79 10.15 -2.35 7.59
CA GLN A 79 10.84 -2.81 8.80
C GLN A 79 9.92 -3.05 9.98
N PHE A 80 8.70 -2.51 9.99
CA PHE A 80 7.80 -2.55 11.13
C PHE A 80 6.44 -3.14 10.75
N GLU A 81 6.19 -4.39 11.14
CA GLU A 81 4.89 -5.05 10.95
C GLU A 81 4.07 -4.97 12.26
N ARG A 82 2.91 -4.31 12.23
CA ARG A 82 2.01 -4.27 13.39
C ARG A 82 1.39 -5.65 13.63
N ILE A 83 1.39 -6.09 14.89
CA ILE A 83 0.71 -7.33 15.30
C ILE A 83 -0.71 -6.97 15.74
N PRO A 84 -1.77 -7.48 15.06
CA PRO A 84 -3.15 -7.13 15.40
C PRO A 84 -3.49 -7.58 16.83
N GLY A 85 -4.10 -6.68 17.61
CA GLY A 85 -4.54 -6.97 18.98
C GLY A 85 -3.47 -6.81 20.06
N THR A 86 -2.26 -6.35 19.72
CA THR A 86 -1.22 -6.05 20.71
C THR A 86 -0.53 -4.72 20.43
N ASP A 87 0.06 -4.14 21.47
CA ASP A 87 0.90 -2.93 21.40
C ASP A 87 2.33 -3.21 20.89
N TYR A 88 2.61 -4.46 20.52
CA TYR A 88 3.90 -4.89 20.01
C TYR A 88 3.95 -4.80 18.48
N VAL A 89 5.11 -4.40 17.98
CA VAL A 89 5.42 -4.38 16.56
C VAL A 89 6.56 -5.35 16.31
N LYS A 90 6.50 -6.07 15.19
CA LYS A 90 7.60 -6.92 14.74
C LYS A 90 8.58 -6.04 13.97
N TYR A 91 9.80 -5.95 14.46
CA TYR A 91 10.87 -5.17 13.85
C TYR A 91 11.94 -6.07 13.25
N SER A 92 12.38 -5.73 12.03
CA SER A 92 13.51 -6.37 11.36
C SER A 92 14.76 -5.50 11.46
N CYS A 93 15.83 -6.01 12.08
CA CYS A 93 17.07 -5.26 12.22
C CYS A 93 17.73 -4.98 10.86
N ILE A 94 18.16 -3.75 10.62
CA ILE A 94 18.85 -3.34 9.38
C ILE A 94 20.17 -4.09 9.17
N ASN A 95 20.91 -4.34 10.25
CA ASN A 95 22.26 -4.89 10.18
C ASN A 95 22.25 -6.43 10.06
N CYS A 96 21.50 -7.11 10.94
CA CYS A 96 21.51 -8.58 11.00
C CYS A 96 20.24 -9.26 10.46
N LYS A 97 19.22 -8.49 10.02
CA LYS A 97 17.91 -9.00 9.55
C LYS A 97 17.15 -9.87 10.55
N TYR A 98 17.58 -9.89 11.81
CA TYR A 98 16.88 -10.60 12.88
C TYR A 98 15.54 -9.91 13.18
N GLN A 99 14.49 -10.71 13.24
CA GLN A 99 13.13 -10.24 13.52
C GLN A 99 12.81 -10.44 15.00
N PHE A 100 12.42 -9.37 15.68
CA PHE A 100 12.06 -9.44 17.11
C PHE A 100 10.85 -8.54 17.43
N ARG A 101 10.26 -8.78 18.60
CA ARG A 101 9.14 -7.98 19.11
C ARG A 101 9.67 -6.71 19.76
N TYR A 102 9.15 -5.57 19.34
CA TYR A 102 9.46 -4.25 19.84
C TYR A 102 8.21 -3.62 20.46
N ASP A 103 8.34 -3.13 21.69
CA ASP A 103 7.29 -2.39 22.38
C ASP A 103 7.37 -0.92 22.01
N VAL A 104 6.35 -0.41 21.29
CA VAL A 104 6.32 0.96 20.76
C VAL A 104 6.19 2.00 21.87
N PHE A 105 5.46 1.67 22.94
CA PHE A 105 5.20 2.60 24.05
C PHE A 105 6.40 2.68 24.98
N ARG A 106 6.95 1.52 25.37
CA ARG A 106 8.09 1.45 26.29
C ARG A 106 9.43 1.65 25.59
N LYS A 107 9.46 1.63 24.25
CA LYS A 107 10.66 1.76 23.41
C LYS A 107 11.73 0.75 23.81
N LYS A 108 11.30 -0.50 23.99
CA LYS A 108 12.14 -1.63 24.39
C LYS A 108 12.03 -2.76 23.37
N PRO A 109 13.13 -3.46 23.04
CA PRO A 109 14.51 -3.20 23.47
C PRO A 109 15.10 -1.94 22.79
N ARG A 110 16.15 -1.31 23.37
CA ARG A 110 16.82 -0.13 22.77
C ARG A 110 17.75 -0.50 21.63
N THR A 111 18.34 -1.68 21.73
CA THR A 111 19.30 -2.25 20.79
C THR A 111 18.78 -3.58 20.27
N CYS A 112 19.26 -3.99 19.09
CA CYS A 112 18.95 -5.30 18.55
C CYS A 112 19.49 -6.40 19.48
N PRO A 113 18.68 -7.42 19.86
CA PRO A 113 19.12 -8.51 20.72
C PRO A 113 20.28 -9.35 20.18
N TYR A 114 20.49 -9.35 18.86
CA TYR A 114 21.49 -10.18 18.20
C TYR A 114 22.81 -9.44 17.93
N CYS A 115 22.73 -8.25 17.31
CA CYS A 115 23.91 -7.50 16.89
C CYS A 115 24.19 -6.23 17.72
N ASN A 116 23.41 -5.98 18.77
CA ASN A 116 23.49 -4.81 19.65
C ASN A 116 23.46 -3.44 18.92
N THR A 117 23.06 -3.41 17.65
CA THR A 117 22.93 -2.17 16.88
C THR A 117 21.72 -1.38 17.39
N ASP A 118 21.85 -0.05 17.43
CA ASP A 118 20.77 0.85 17.84
C ASP A 118 19.56 0.74 16.91
N ILE A 119 18.38 0.69 17.52
CA ILE A 119 17.12 0.66 16.78
C ILE A 119 16.69 2.11 16.52
N PRO A 120 16.39 2.48 15.25
CA PRO A 120 15.89 3.81 14.93
C PRO A 120 14.67 4.16 15.79
N ARG A 121 14.70 5.34 16.43
CA ARG A 121 13.60 5.78 17.29
C ARG A 121 12.38 6.10 16.42
N LEU A 122 11.41 5.20 16.42
CA LEU A 122 10.08 5.49 15.88
C LEU A 122 9.47 6.69 16.62
N ARG A 123 8.97 7.67 15.87
CA ARG A 123 8.06 8.66 16.42
C ARG A 123 6.73 7.95 16.66
N THR A 124 6.38 7.76 17.92
CA THR A 124 5.18 7.03 18.38
C THR A 124 3.87 7.52 17.74
N PHE A 125 3.84 8.74 17.20
CA PHE A 125 2.68 9.34 16.53
C PHE A 125 2.42 8.84 15.10
N SER A 126 3.36 8.16 14.44
CA SER A 126 3.12 7.63 13.09
C SER A 126 2.45 6.25 13.05
N MET A 127 2.20 5.65 14.23
CA MET A 127 1.66 4.29 14.36
C MET A 127 0.33 4.18 15.14
N LEU A 128 -0.38 5.28 15.38
CA LEU A 128 -1.82 5.23 15.67
C LEU A 128 -2.57 5.19 14.33
#